data_AF-A0A3A4ZU29-F1
#
_entry.id   AF-A0A3A4ZU29-F1
#
_cell.length_a   1.000
_cell.length_b   1.000
_cell.length_c   1.000
_cell.angle_alpha   90.00
_cell.angle_beta   90.00
_cell.angle_gamma   90.00
#
_symmetry.space_group_name_H-M   'P 1'
#
loop_
_entity.id
_entity.type
_entity.pdbx_description
1 polymer ?
#
loop_
_entity_poly.entity_id
_entity_poly.type
_entity_poly.pdbx_seq_one_letter_code
_entity_poly.pdbx_strand_id
1 'polypeptide(L)'
;MILPNKIKQKYLSRLEHLIEKGQKVPVKQESITHENPITERRRYEVIEKIDWPQFVEWRTNCITLLDQIIPKNSVHRSTIRQFGVLKNIKDHLEFGISFLKSIKDDFERGYLDDLALEIEAELTANYMGQAENLLNEGTTGKYDHVPAAVLAGAVLEKSLRTICNQLSPPEPIFNDKGNPLMLNALIDSLKRRDLYNEVTVKHLRAWADIRNNTAHGNFHQFNKQQVEAMISGVKTFLMQYL
;
A
#
# COMPACT_ATOMS: atom_id res chain seq x y z
N MET A 1 0.86 -3.24 -4.95
CA MET A 1 2.01 -2.48 -5.42
C MET A 1 2.49 -3.12 -6.70
N ILE A 2 2.11 -2.56 -7.85
CA ILE A 2 2.64 -3.02 -9.13
C ILE A 2 4.10 -2.56 -9.21
N LEU A 3 5.00 -3.42 -8.76
CA LEU A 3 6.43 -3.16 -8.78
C LEU A 3 7.01 -3.46 -10.17
N PRO A 4 7.85 -2.57 -10.72
CA PRO A 4 8.66 -2.92 -11.88
C PRO A 4 9.42 -4.21 -11.62
N ASN A 5 9.44 -5.14 -12.59
CA ASN A 5 9.97 -6.49 -12.39
C ASN A 5 11.40 -6.47 -11.81
N LYS A 6 12.26 -5.56 -12.28
CA LYS A 6 13.64 -5.39 -11.75
C LYS A 6 13.67 -5.06 -10.25
N ILE A 7 12.73 -4.23 -9.78
CA ILE A 7 12.62 -3.86 -8.36
C ILE A 7 12.09 -5.04 -7.55
N LYS A 8 11.04 -5.72 -8.03
CA LYS A 8 10.52 -6.94 -7.40
C LYS A 8 11.62 -7.99 -7.23
N GLN A 9 12.39 -8.28 -8.28
CA GLN A 9 13.49 -9.23 -8.23
C GLN A 9 14.59 -8.81 -7.23
N LYS A 10 14.95 -7.52 -7.18
CA LYS A 10 15.93 -7.01 -6.20
C LYS A 10 15.53 -7.36 -4.75
N TYR A 11 14.27 -7.18 -4.39
CA TYR A 11 13.78 -7.48 -3.04
C TYR A 11 13.62 -8.98 -2.79
N LEU A 12 13.19 -9.75 -3.79
CA LEU A 12 13.14 -11.22 -3.70
C LEU A 12 14.53 -11.81 -3.45
N SER A 13 15.54 -11.43 -4.23
CA SER A 13 16.92 -11.89 -4.03
C SER A 13 17.46 -11.48 -2.66
N ARG A 14 17.04 -10.32 -2.14
CA ARG A 14 17.44 -9.89 -0.79
C ARG A 14 16.78 -10.73 0.31
N LEU A 15 15.51 -11.12 0.15
CA LEU A 15 14.83 -12.04 1.07
C LEU A 15 15.51 -13.41 1.07
N GLU A 16 15.80 -13.96 -0.12
CA GLU A 16 16.52 -15.23 -0.29
C GLU A 16 17.87 -15.22 0.41
N HIS A 17 18.66 -14.18 0.17
CA HIS A 17 19.95 -14.01 0.82
C HIS A 17 19.85 -13.99 2.35
N LEU A 18 18.84 -13.31 2.92
CA LEU A 18 18.64 -13.29 4.38
C LEU A 18 18.14 -14.62 4.92
N ILE A 19 17.32 -15.36 4.17
CA ILE A 19 16.91 -16.73 4.54
C ILE A 19 18.14 -17.64 4.60
N GLU A 20 18.99 -17.63 3.58
CA GLU A 20 20.23 -18.41 3.55
C GLU A 20 21.20 -17.99 4.65
N LYS A 21 21.35 -16.68 4.89
CA LYS A 21 22.21 -16.17 5.96
C LYS A 21 21.73 -16.64 7.32
N GLY A 22 20.42 -16.64 7.57
CA GLY A 22 19.81 -17.16 8.79
C GLY A 22 20.10 -18.65 8.99
N GLN A 23 19.94 -19.46 7.93
CA GLN A 23 20.23 -20.89 7.96
C GLN A 23 21.71 -21.22 8.25
N LYS A 24 22.62 -20.29 7.92
CA LYS A 24 24.06 -20.43 8.16
C LYS A 24 24.51 -19.91 9.53
N VAL A 25 23.62 -19.32 10.33
CA VAL A 25 24.01 -18.83 11.66
C VAL A 25 24.38 -20.03 12.55
N PRO A 26 25.59 -20.07 13.14
CA PRO A 26 26.02 -21.21 13.94
C PRO A 26 25.16 -21.42 15.19
N VAL A 27 24.87 -22.69 15.48
CA VAL A 27 24.18 -23.14 16.70
C VAL A 27 25.12 -24.09 17.45
N LYS A 28 25.34 -23.83 18.75
CA LYS A 28 26.19 -24.62 19.63
C LYS A 28 25.35 -25.20 20.76
N GLN A 29 25.65 -26.44 21.13
CA GLN A 29 25.07 -27.05 22.34
C GLN A 29 25.91 -26.66 23.56
N GLU A 30 25.24 -26.21 24.61
CA GLU A 30 25.84 -25.93 25.91
C GLU A 30 25.09 -26.72 26.98
N SER A 31 25.83 -27.41 27.85
CA SER A 31 25.26 -28.06 29.03
C SER A 31 25.23 -27.06 30.18
N ILE A 32 24.03 -26.76 30.66
CA ILE A 32 23.82 -25.98 31.88
C ILE A 32 23.45 -26.92 33.04
N THR A 33 24.08 -26.68 34.18
CA THR A 33 23.79 -27.40 35.42
C THR A 33 22.92 -26.52 36.30
N HIS A 34 21.75 -27.02 36.68
CA HIS A 34 20.93 -26.39 37.70
C HIS A 34 21.09 -27.16 39.00
N GLU A 35 21.45 -26.46 40.07
CA GLU A 35 21.55 -27.02 41.41
C GLU A 35 20.39 -26.50 42.25
N ASN A 36 19.64 -27.43 42.87
CA ASN A 36 18.60 -27.06 43.81
C ASN A 36 19.25 -26.80 45.18
N PRO A 37 19.22 -25.56 45.71
CA PRO A 37 19.97 -25.21 46.92
C PRO A 37 19.44 -25.85 48.20
N ILE A 38 18.24 -26.45 48.16
CA ILE A 38 17.59 -27.09 49.33
C ILE A 38 17.79 -28.60 49.32
N THR A 39 17.78 -29.23 48.14
CA THR A 39 17.84 -30.69 48.01
C THR A 39 19.20 -31.19 47.50
N GLU A 40 20.12 -30.29 47.17
CA GLU A 40 21.43 -30.54 46.54
C GLU A 40 21.35 -31.36 45.24
N ARG A 41 20.15 -31.52 44.68
CA ARG A 41 19.94 -32.24 43.42
C ARG A 41 20.41 -31.39 42.26
N ARG A 42 21.24 -32.00 41.41
CA ARG A 42 21.69 -31.42 40.15
C ARG A 42 20.86 -31.99 39.01
N ARG A 43 20.33 -31.10 38.16
CA ARG A 43 19.80 -31.47 36.85
C ARG A 43 20.69 -30.88 35.76
N TYR A 44 20.89 -31.64 34.70
CA TYR A 44 21.60 -31.20 33.51
C TYR A 44 20.57 -30.91 32.43
N GLU A 45 20.69 -29.75 31.80
CA GLU A 45 19.88 -29.36 30.66
C GLU A 45 20.83 -28.98 29.53
N VAL A 46 20.61 -29.54 28.35
CA VAL A 46 21.35 -29.18 27.14
C VAL A 46 20.55 -28.11 26.43
N ILE A 47 21.13 -26.93 26.27
CA ILE A 47 20.52 -25.82 25.53
C ILE A 47 21.27 -25.58 24.22
N GLU A 48 20.53 -25.20 23.19
CA GLU A 48 21.10 -24.79 21.91
C GLU A 48 21.19 -23.26 21.86
N LYS A 49 22.41 -22.73 21.95
CA LYS A 49 22.69 -21.29 21.82
C LYS A 49 23.16 -20.94 20.42
N ILE A 50 22.66 -19.82 19.94
CA ILE A 50 23.04 -19.25 18.65
C ILE A 50 24.25 -18.32 18.84
N ASP A 51 25.12 -18.26 17.83
CA ASP A 51 26.14 -17.22 17.71
C ASP A 51 25.49 -15.82 17.73
N TRP A 52 25.60 -15.13 18.87
CA TRP A 52 24.90 -13.87 19.09
C TRP A 52 25.32 -12.75 18.15
N PRO A 53 26.63 -12.50 17.87
CA PRO A 53 27.02 -11.47 16.92
C PRO A 53 26.43 -11.66 15.52
N GLN A 54 26.55 -12.86 14.94
CA GLN A 54 25.99 -13.15 13.61
C GLN A 54 24.46 -13.07 13.61
N PHE A 55 23.82 -13.54 14.68
CA PHE A 55 22.38 -13.46 14.84
C PHE A 55 21.89 -12.00 14.89
N VAL A 56 22.54 -11.14 15.67
CA VAL A 56 22.17 -9.72 15.78
C VAL A 56 22.32 -9.01 14.43
N GLU A 57 23.41 -9.28 13.70
CA GLU A 57 23.62 -8.72 12.37
C GLU A 57 22.52 -9.18 11.39
N TRP A 58 22.20 -10.47 11.36
CA TRP A 58 21.12 -11.03 10.55
C TRP A 58 19.77 -10.39 10.90
N ARG A 59 19.40 -10.41 12.19
CA ARG A 59 18.15 -9.87 12.72
C ARG A 59 17.96 -8.40 12.39
N THR A 60 19.02 -7.60 12.48
CA THR A 60 19.00 -6.17 12.14
C THR A 60 18.69 -5.97 10.65
N ASN A 61 19.38 -6.72 9.79
CA ASN A 61 19.14 -6.69 8.35
C ASN A 61 17.70 -7.13 7.97
N CYS A 62 17.14 -8.10 8.69
CA CYS A 62 15.76 -8.52 8.53
C CYS A 62 14.79 -7.38 8.86
N ILE A 63 14.96 -6.71 10.00
CA ILE A 63 14.10 -5.59 10.41
C ILE A 63 14.12 -4.48 9.35
N THR A 64 15.30 -4.09 8.88
CA THR A 64 15.42 -3.04 7.85
C THR A 64 14.68 -3.41 6.56
N LEU A 65 14.84 -4.64 6.08
CA LEU A 65 14.17 -5.09 4.86
C LEU A 65 12.65 -5.19 5.05
N LEU A 66 12.22 -5.84 6.13
CA LEU A 66 10.82 -6.05 6.46
C LEU A 66 10.10 -4.72 6.67
N ASP A 67 10.75 -3.71 7.27
CA ASP A 67 10.13 -2.40 7.43
C ASP A 67 9.84 -1.72 6.08
N GLN A 68 10.71 -1.94 5.09
CA GLN A 68 10.59 -1.38 3.75
C GLN A 68 9.52 -2.07 2.90
N ILE A 69 9.45 -3.41 2.92
CA ILE A 69 8.59 -4.16 1.98
C ILE A 69 7.18 -4.44 2.50
N ILE A 70 7.00 -4.55 3.82
CA ILE A 70 5.67 -4.77 4.39
C ILE A 70 4.94 -3.42 4.41
N PRO A 71 3.64 -3.31 4.08
CA PRO A 71 2.91 -2.04 4.17
C PRO A 71 2.65 -1.57 5.61
N LYS A 72 2.58 -0.24 5.85
CA LYS A 72 2.47 0.36 7.20
C LYS A 72 1.21 -0.06 7.97
N ASN A 73 0.14 -0.42 7.28
CA ASN A 73 -1.12 -0.94 7.84
C ASN A 73 -1.18 -2.48 7.99
N SER A 74 -0.14 -3.21 7.57
CA SER A 74 -0.14 -4.68 7.62
C SER A 74 -0.19 -5.24 9.05
N VAL A 75 -0.92 -6.34 9.24
CA VAL A 75 -0.97 -7.12 10.50
C VAL A 75 0.43 -7.56 10.96
N HIS A 76 1.33 -7.80 10.01
CA HIS A 76 2.70 -8.26 10.25
C HIS A 76 3.60 -7.19 10.89
N ARG A 77 3.18 -5.92 10.94
CA ARG A 77 3.97 -4.85 11.59
C ARG A 77 4.27 -5.13 13.05
N SER A 78 3.35 -5.79 13.75
CA SER A 78 3.56 -6.24 15.13
C SER A 78 4.70 -7.26 15.23
N THR A 79 4.74 -8.22 14.31
CA THR A 79 5.78 -9.25 14.23
C THR A 79 7.14 -8.66 13.91
N ILE A 80 7.24 -7.65 13.03
CA ILE A 80 8.52 -6.96 12.76
C ILE A 80 9.09 -6.34 14.04
N ARG A 81 8.26 -5.75 14.91
CA ARG A 81 8.73 -5.21 16.19
C ARG A 81 9.25 -6.31 17.11
N GLN A 82 8.65 -7.50 17.07
CA GLN A 82 9.11 -8.65 17.86
C GLN A 82 10.50 -9.15 17.42
N PHE A 83 10.93 -8.90 16.18
CA PHE A 83 12.31 -9.22 15.76
C PHE A 83 13.34 -8.53 16.65
N GLY A 84 13.09 -7.30 17.12
CA GLY A 84 14.05 -6.56 17.97
C GLY A 84 14.33 -7.21 19.32
N VAL A 85 13.43 -8.06 19.81
CA VAL A 85 13.52 -8.73 21.12
C VAL A 85 13.85 -10.22 21.01
N LEU A 86 14.16 -10.74 19.81
CA LEU A 86 14.54 -12.13 19.66
C LEU A 86 15.86 -12.42 20.40
N LYS A 87 15.91 -13.55 21.11
CA LYS A 87 17.03 -14.00 21.93
C LYS A 87 17.90 -14.99 21.16
N ASN A 88 19.08 -15.29 21.70
CA ASN A 88 20.05 -16.24 21.14
C ASN A 88 19.66 -17.72 21.37
N ILE A 89 18.39 -18.06 21.17
CA ILE A 89 17.88 -19.44 21.26
C ILE A 89 17.37 -19.91 19.91
N LYS A 90 17.65 -21.18 19.56
CA LYS A 90 17.39 -21.76 18.24
C LYS A 90 15.98 -21.51 17.71
N ASP A 91 14.95 -21.70 18.54
CA ASP A 91 13.55 -21.49 18.17
C ASP A 91 13.29 -20.07 17.63
N HIS A 92 13.98 -19.06 18.17
CA HIS A 92 13.84 -17.68 17.70
C HIS A 92 14.48 -17.44 16.33
N LEU A 93 15.58 -18.14 16.03
CA LEU A 93 16.19 -18.14 14.69
C LEU A 93 15.28 -18.85 13.69
N GLU A 94 14.78 -20.03 14.05
CA GLU A 94 13.86 -20.81 13.21
C GLU A 94 12.56 -20.04 12.93
N PHE A 95 12.01 -19.37 13.93
CA PHE A 95 10.89 -18.46 13.79
C PHE A 95 11.19 -17.36 12.76
N GLY A 96 12.30 -16.64 12.91
CA GLY A 96 12.61 -15.53 12.01
C GLY A 96 12.89 -15.99 10.57
N ILE A 97 13.53 -17.15 10.38
CA ILE A 97 13.72 -17.76 9.05
C ILE A 97 12.37 -18.15 8.43
N SER A 98 11.49 -18.78 9.20
CA SER A 98 10.17 -19.20 8.73
C SER A 98 9.31 -18.00 8.36
N PHE A 99 9.35 -16.94 9.16
CA PHE A 99 8.67 -15.69 8.87
C PHE A 99 9.17 -15.04 7.56
N LEU A 100 10.49 -14.99 7.34
CA LEU A 100 11.04 -14.49 6.06
C LEU A 100 10.57 -15.32 4.86
N LYS A 101 10.48 -16.65 5.00
CA LYS A 101 9.97 -17.52 3.93
C LYS A 101 8.52 -17.22 3.60
N SER A 102 7.66 -17.03 4.62
CA SER A 102 6.27 -16.62 4.41
C SER A 102 6.16 -15.27 3.72
N ILE A 103 6.90 -14.26 4.20
CA ILE A 103 6.91 -12.93 3.58
C ILE A 103 7.44 -12.98 2.15
N LYS A 104 8.42 -13.84 1.85
CA LYS A 104 8.89 -14.05 0.47
C LYS A 104 7.79 -14.60 -0.42
N ASP A 105 7.10 -15.66 -0.01
CA ASP A 105 6.02 -16.26 -0.81
C ASP A 105 4.90 -15.24 -1.07
N ASP A 106 4.46 -14.52 -0.03
CA ASP A 106 3.44 -13.48 -0.17
C ASP A 106 3.92 -12.33 -1.07
N PHE A 107 5.17 -11.88 -0.94
CA PHE A 107 5.73 -10.82 -1.78
C PHE A 107 5.88 -11.28 -3.25
N GLU A 108 6.26 -12.53 -3.46
CA GLU A 108 6.39 -13.13 -4.79
C GLU A 108 5.05 -13.24 -5.49
N ARG A 109 3.99 -13.59 -4.74
CA ARG A 109 2.63 -13.77 -5.25
C ARG A 109 1.78 -12.49 -5.24
N GLY A 110 2.24 -11.41 -4.60
CA GLY A 110 1.53 -10.13 -4.53
C GLY A 110 0.53 -10.01 -3.37
N TYR A 111 0.59 -10.89 -2.37
CA TYR A 111 -0.34 -10.90 -1.23
C TYR A 111 0.03 -9.95 -0.09
N LEU A 112 1.14 -9.22 -0.19
CA LEU A 112 1.44 -8.17 0.80
C LEU A 112 0.59 -6.91 0.60
N ASP A 113 -0.13 -6.79 -0.51
CA ASP A 113 -0.89 -5.62 -0.88
C ASP A 113 -2.30 -5.59 -0.24
N ASP A 114 -2.89 -4.40 -0.22
CA ASP A 114 -4.26 -4.23 0.21
C ASP A 114 -5.21 -4.65 -0.93
N LEU A 115 -5.85 -5.81 -0.78
CA LEU A 115 -6.79 -6.35 -1.75
C LEU A 115 -7.91 -5.36 -2.11
N ALA A 116 -8.36 -4.53 -1.16
CA ALA A 116 -9.41 -3.55 -1.45
C ALA A 116 -8.88 -2.46 -2.40
N LEU A 117 -7.63 -2.03 -2.24
CA LEU A 117 -6.99 -1.07 -3.16
C LEU A 117 -6.72 -1.69 -4.53
N GLU A 118 -6.38 -2.98 -4.59
CA GLU A 118 -6.17 -3.68 -5.86
C GLU A 118 -7.48 -3.79 -6.67
N ILE A 119 -8.56 -4.24 -6.04
CA ILE A 119 -9.90 -4.27 -6.64
C ILE A 119 -10.32 -2.86 -7.09
N GLU A 120 -10.06 -1.85 -6.25
CA GLU A 120 -10.38 -0.47 -6.58
C GLU A 120 -9.61 0.04 -7.80
N ALA A 121 -8.32 -0.29 -7.93
CA ALA A 121 -7.50 0.07 -9.08
C ALA A 121 -8.01 -0.59 -10.36
N GLU A 122 -8.40 -1.86 -10.31
CA GLU A 122 -8.95 -2.59 -11.46
C GLU A 122 -10.30 -2.02 -11.90
N LEU A 123 -11.21 -1.76 -10.94
CA LEU A 123 -12.49 -1.11 -11.21
C LEU A 123 -12.30 0.28 -11.82
N THR A 124 -11.35 1.05 -11.29
CA THR A 124 -11.01 2.38 -11.80
C THR A 124 -10.50 2.31 -13.24
N ALA A 125 -9.56 1.41 -13.53
CA ALA A 125 -9.04 1.22 -14.89
C ALA A 125 -10.15 0.81 -15.87
N ASN A 126 -11.04 -0.09 -15.44
CA ASN A 126 -12.20 -0.51 -16.22
C ASN A 126 -13.15 0.66 -16.53
N TYR A 127 -13.53 1.45 -15.52
CA TYR A 127 -14.41 2.62 -15.71
C TYR A 127 -13.78 3.71 -16.58
N MET A 128 -12.46 3.94 -16.46
CA MET A 128 -11.77 4.87 -17.35
C MET A 128 -11.73 4.36 -18.80
N GLY A 129 -11.59 3.06 -19.02
CA GLY A 129 -11.71 2.45 -20.35
C GLY A 129 -13.12 2.57 -20.93
N GLN A 130 -14.16 2.34 -20.12
CA GLN A 130 -15.55 2.55 -20.53
C GLN A 130 -15.83 4.02 -20.88
N ALA A 131 -15.30 4.97 -20.10
CA ALA A 131 -15.45 6.40 -20.38
C ALA A 131 -14.86 6.80 -21.74
N GLU A 132 -13.70 6.25 -22.11
CA GLU A 132 -13.10 6.45 -23.43
C GLU A 132 -13.92 5.82 -24.55
N ASN A 133 -14.38 4.58 -24.36
CA ASN A 133 -15.21 3.90 -25.35
C ASN A 133 -16.48 4.69 -25.63
N LEU A 134 -17.16 5.22 -24.60
CA LEU A 134 -18.34 6.07 -24.76
C LEU A 134 -18.06 7.35 -25.56
N LEU A 135 -16.88 7.96 -25.41
CA LEU A 135 -16.50 9.11 -26.25
C LEU A 135 -16.22 8.73 -27.71
N ASN A 136 -15.63 7.55 -27.93
CA ASN A 136 -15.20 7.05 -29.24
C ASN A 136 -16.36 6.47 -30.06
N GLU A 137 -17.23 5.70 -29.43
CA GLU A 137 -18.42 5.10 -30.05
C GLU A 137 -19.37 6.18 -30.57
N GLY A 138 -19.36 7.37 -29.95
CA GLY A 138 -19.95 8.58 -30.50
C GLY A 138 -21.39 8.37 -30.95
N THR A 139 -22.32 8.14 -30.02
CA THR A 139 -23.74 8.19 -30.37
C THR A 139 -24.09 9.55 -30.98
N THR A 140 -25.13 9.58 -31.82
CA THR A 140 -25.52 10.76 -32.64
C THR A 140 -26.41 11.76 -31.88
N GLY A 141 -26.27 11.86 -30.57
CA GLY A 141 -27.04 12.77 -29.72
C GLY A 141 -26.42 14.16 -29.60
N LYS A 142 -27.05 15.02 -28.79
CA LYS A 142 -26.52 16.36 -28.46
C LYS A 142 -25.52 16.32 -27.28
N TYR A 143 -25.53 15.24 -26.50
CA TYR A 143 -24.86 15.11 -25.19
C TYR A 143 -24.17 13.76 -24.99
N ASP A 144 -23.63 13.16 -26.04
CA ASP A 144 -23.04 11.81 -25.97
C ASP A 144 -21.76 11.76 -25.13
N HIS A 145 -21.17 12.92 -24.84
CA HIS A 145 -20.05 13.05 -23.90
C HIS A 145 -20.47 12.94 -22.44
N VAL A 146 -21.76 13.06 -22.11
CA VAL A 146 -22.24 13.08 -20.72
C VAL A 146 -22.01 11.74 -20.00
N PRO A 147 -22.36 10.57 -20.55
CA PRO A 147 -22.07 9.29 -19.91
C PRO A 147 -20.58 9.10 -19.59
N ALA A 148 -19.70 9.52 -20.51
CA ALA A 148 -18.25 9.50 -20.29
C ALA A 148 -17.82 10.43 -19.14
N ALA A 149 -18.41 11.64 -19.07
CA ALA A 149 -18.17 12.59 -17.97
C ALA A 149 -18.67 12.05 -16.61
N VAL A 150 -19.77 11.29 -16.58
CA VAL A 150 -20.26 10.61 -15.36
C VAL A 150 -19.21 9.63 -14.86
N LEU A 151 -18.74 8.72 -15.72
CA LEU A 151 -17.77 7.68 -15.32
C LEU A 151 -16.44 8.29 -14.86
N ALA A 152 -15.88 9.22 -15.66
CA ALA A 152 -14.64 9.90 -15.31
C ALA A 152 -14.76 10.71 -14.01
N GLY A 153 -15.92 11.35 -13.80
CA GLY A 153 -16.21 12.11 -12.58
C GLY A 153 -16.35 11.22 -11.34
N ALA A 154 -16.97 10.06 -11.47
CA ALA A 154 -17.07 9.06 -10.40
C ALA A 154 -15.69 8.52 -10.00
N VAL A 155 -14.86 8.20 -11.00
CA VAL A 155 -13.46 7.80 -10.78
C VAL A 155 -12.69 8.89 -10.04
N LEU A 156 -12.72 10.14 -10.53
CA LEU A 156 -12.04 11.26 -9.89
C LEU A 156 -12.45 11.43 -8.41
N GLU A 157 -13.75 11.39 -8.12
CA GLU A 157 -14.25 11.51 -6.76
C GLU A 157 -13.73 10.38 -5.86
N LYS A 158 -13.84 9.13 -6.33
CA LYS A 158 -13.41 7.95 -5.59
C LYS A 158 -11.91 8.00 -5.29
N SER A 159 -11.10 8.35 -6.29
CA SER A 159 -9.65 8.49 -6.16
C SER A 159 -9.24 9.57 -5.18
N LEU A 160 -9.88 10.75 -5.19
CA LEU A 160 -9.61 11.80 -4.21
C LEU A 160 -9.92 11.35 -2.78
N ARG A 161 -11.03 10.61 -2.57
CA ARG A 161 -11.38 10.04 -1.25
C ARG A 161 -10.35 9.01 -0.80
N THR A 162 -9.89 8.15 -1.70
CA THR A 162 -8.86 7.14 -1.41
C THR A 162 -7.55 7.79 -1.02
N ILE A 163 -7.13 8.84 -1.73
CA ILE A 163 -5.93 9.61 -1.36
C ILE A 163 -6.10 10.24 0.03
N CYS A 164 -7.23 10.87 0.34
CA CYS A 164 -7.50 11.43 1.67
C CYS A 164 -7.36 10.37 2.79
N ASN A 165 -7.86 9.16 2.56
CA ASN A 165 -7.78 8.05 3.52
C ASN A 165 -6.36 7.48 3.68
N GLN A 166 -5.53 7.55 2.64
CA GLN A 166 -4.15 7.05 2.66
C GLN A 166 -3.16 8.01 3.36
N LEU A 167 -3.56 9.26 3.61
CA LEU A 167 -2.72 10.21 4.33
C LEU A 167 -2.51 9.81 5.80
N SER A 168 -1.40 10.27 6.37
CA SER A 168 -1.09 10.10 7.79
C SER A 168 -0.88 11.47 8.46
N PRO A 169 -1.76 11.92 9.38
CA PRO A 169 -3.11 11.38 9.62
C PRO A 169 -4.02 11.52 8.39
N PRO A 170 -5.10 10.73 8.29
CA PRO A 170 -6.06 10.81 7.18
C PRO A 170 -6.83 12.14 7.21
N GLU A 171 -7.16 12.65 6.04
CA GLU A 171 -8.05 13.82 5.91
C GLU A 171 -9.52 13.37 5.99
N PRO A 172 -10.41 14.13 6.66
CA PRO A 172 -11.81 13.79 6.74
C PRO A 172 -12.47 13.78 5.36
N ILE A 173 -13.31 12.79 5.10
CA ILE A 173 -14.11 12.67 3.87
C ILE A 173 -15.62 12.88 4.11
N PHE A 174 -16.00 13.06 5.37
CA PHE A 174 -17.34 13.41 5.84
C PHE A 174 -17.28 14.70 6.66
N ASN A 175 -18.35 15.47 6.67
CA ASN A 175 -18.50 16.61 7.59
C ASN A 175 -18.98 16.15 8.97
N ASP A 176 -19.03 17.08 9.93
CA ASP A 176 -19.47 16.82 11.32
C ASP A 176 -20.90 16.27 11.44
N LYS A 177 -21.70 16.40 10.38
CA LYS A 177 -23.07 15.87 10.29
C LYS A 177 -23.14 14.47 9.65
N GLY A 178 -22.00 13.86 9.34
CA GLY A 178 -21.90 12.55 8.69
C GLY A 178 -22.18 12.55 7.18
N ASN A 179 -22.32 13.71 6.53
CA ASN A 179 -22.53 13.79 5.08
C ASN A 179 -21.20 13.79 4.34
N PRO A 180 -21.10 13.15 3.16
CA PRO A 180 -19.88 13.17 2.34
C PRO A 180 -19.47 14.60 1.98
N LEU A 181 -18.18 14.91 2.10
CA LEU A 181 -17.63 16.18 1.61
C LEU A 181 -17.73 16.26 0.08
N MET A 182 -17.90 17.48 -0.43
CA MET A 182 -17.87 17.77 -1.87
C MET A 182 -16.45 17.67 -2.42
N LEU A 183 -16.30 17.41 -3.73
CA LEU A 183 -14.98 17.29 -4.38
C LEU A 183 -14.08 18.50 -4.13
N ASN A 184 -14.61 19.72 -4.22
CA ASN A 184 -13.81 20.92 -3.99
C ASN A 184 -13.28 21.01 -2.55
N ALA A 185 -14.06 20.55 -1.56
CA ALA A 185 -13.58 20.48 -0.18
C ALA A 185 -12.47 19.43 -0.01
N LEU A 186 -12.56 18.28 -0.69
CA LEU A 186 -11.48 17.28 -0.72
C LEU A 186 -10.21 17.87 -1.36
N ILE A 187 -10.35 18.54 -2.51
CA ILE A 187 -9.24 19.19 -3.21
C ILE A 187 -8.57 20.25 -2.31
N ASP A 188 -9.35 21.04 -1.59
CA ASP A 188 -8.84 22.06 -0.67
C ASP A 188 -8.09 21.44 0.52
N SER A 189 -8.57 20.33 1.06
CA SER A 189 -7.83 19.56 2.08
C SER A 189 -6.49 19.05 1.54
N LEU A 190 -6.48 18.46 0.34
CA LEU A 190 -5.24 17.95 -0.27
C LEU A 190 -4.26 19.06 -0.64
N LYS A 191 -4.77 20.23 -1.07
CA LYS A 191 -3.96 21.43 -1.30
C LYS A 191 -3.30 21.91 0.00
N ARG A 192 -4.03 21.96 1.12
CA ARG A 192 -3.47 22.36 2.42
C ARG A 192 -2.38 21.44 2.93
N ARG A 193 -2.33 20.20 2.42
CA ARG A 193 -1.28 19.22 2.70
C ARG A 193 -0.05 19.38 1.79
N ASP A 194 -0.01 20.41 0.94
CA ASP A 194 1.03 20.67 -0.05
C ASP A 194 1.31 19.47 -0.99
N LEU A 195 0.30 18.61 -1.21
CA LEU A 195 0.42 17.46 -2.09
C LEU A 195 0.42 17.84 -3.57
N TYR A 196 -0.23 18.96 -3.90
CA TYR A 196 -0.44 19.41 -5.26
C TYR A 196 -0.03 20.87 -5.44
N ASN A 197 0.66 21.15 -6.54
CA ASN A 197 0.90 22.53 -6.95
C ASN A 197 -0.40 23.20 -7.45
N GLU A 198 -0.37 24.53 -7.58
CA GLU A 198 -1.53 25.33 -8.00
C GLU A 198 -2.09 24.94 -9.38
N VAL A 199 -1.25 24.45 -10.29
CA VAL A 199 -1.68 24.04 -11.63
C VAL A 199 -2.52 22.77 -11.54
N THR A 200 -2.06 21.76 -10.80
CA THR A 200 -2.79 20.52 -10.54
C THR A 200 -4.11 20.80 -9.84
N VAL A 201 -4.14 21.69 -8.84
CA VAL A 201 -5.38 22.08 -8.16
C VAL A 201 -6.40 22.69 -9.13
N LYS A 202 -5.96 23.57 -10.04
CA LYS A 202 -6.85 24.18 -11.04
C LYS A 202 -7.43 23.14 -11.99
N HIS A 203 -6.63 22.17 -12.43
CA HIS A 203 -7.13 21.05 -13.25
C HIS A 203 -8.16 20.21 -12.49
N LEU A 204 -7.88 19.83 -11.24
CA LEU A 204 -8.81 19.06 -10.41
C LEU A 204 -10.15 19.79 -10.22
N ARG A 205 -10.13 21.12 -10.00
CA ARG A 205 -11.34 21.92 -9.89
C ARG A 205 -12.13 21.98 -11.20
N ALA A 206 -11.45 22.15 -12.34
CA ALA A 206 -12.11 22.14 -13.63
C ALA A 206 -12.82 20.80 -13.91
N TRP A 207 -12.19 19.68 -13.56
CA TRP A 207 -12.80 18.35 -13.71
C TRP A 207 -13.94 18.12 -12.70
N ALA A 208 -13.80 18.62 -11.48
CA ALA A 208 -14.86 18.60 -10.48
C ALA A 208 -16.08 19.42 -10.94
N ASP A 209 -15.87 20.55 -11.61
CA ASP A 209 -16.93 21.38 -12.16
C ASP A 209 -17.66 20.68 -13.31
N ILE A 210 -16.95 19.96 -14.19
CA ILE A 210 -17.59 19.12 -15.22
C ILE A 210 -18.46 18.05 -14.55
N ARG A 211 -17.91 17.31 -13.57
CA ARG A 211 -18.66 16.29 -12.81
C ARG A 211 -19.91 16.88 -12.14
N ASN A 212 -19.79 18.05 -11.53
CA ASN A 212 -20.91 18.72 -10.85
C ASN A 212 -21.99 19.15 -11.85
N ASN A 213 -21.60 19.76 -12.97
CA ASN A 213 -22.56 20.13 -14.01
C ASN A 213 -23.27 18.91 -14.59
N THR A 214 -22.56 17.80 -14.79
CA THR A 214 -23.14 16.51 -15.18
C THR A 214 -24.19 16.03 -14.17
N ALA A 215 -23.86 16.00 -12.87
CA ALA A 215 -24.78 15.54 -11.82
C ALA A 215 -26.03 16.43 -11.68
N HIS A 216 -25.94 17.70 -12.07
CA HIS A 216 -27.04 18.66 -12.02
C HIS A 216 -27.79 18.84 -13.35
N GLY A 217 -27.45 18.08 -14.41
CA GLY A 217 -28.12 18.18 -15.71
C GLY A 217 -27.72 19.39 -16.57
N ASN A 218 -26.67 20.11 -16.17
CA ASN A 218 -26.20 21.34 -16.83
C ASN A 218 -25.27 21.03 -18.02
N PHE A 219 -25.70 20.17 -18.95
CA PHE A 219 -24.86 19.62 -20.01
C PHE A 219 -24.37 20.65 -21.05
N HIS A 220 -24.98 21.82 -21.09
CA HIS A 220 -24.58 22.92 -21.98
C HIS A 220 -23.34 23.68 -21.46
N GLN A 221 -22.94 23.47 -20.20
CA GLN A 221 -21.81 24.16 -19.57
C GLN A 221 -20.44 23.58 -19.97
N PHE A 222 -20.44 22.43 -20.65
CA PHE A 222 -19.22 21.77 -21.10
C PHE A 222 -19.46 21.00 -22.40
N ASN A 223 -18.40 20.83 -23.18
CA ASN A 223 -18.45 20.15 -24.48
C ASN A 223 -17.64 18.84 -24.47
N LYS A 224 -17.70 18.12 -25.60
CA LYS A 224 -17.00 16.85 -25.80
C LYS A 224 -15.48 16.98 -25.60
N GLN A 225 -14.85 18.02 -26.15
CA GLN A 225 -13.41 18.23 -26.05
C GLN A 225 -12.95 18.43 -24.59
N GLN A 226 -13.76 19.11 -23.77
CA GLN A 226 -13.49 19.27 -22.34
C GLN A 226 -13.58 17.95 -21.58
N VAL A 227 -14.52 17.06 -21.96
CA VAL A 227 -14.60 15.71 -21.36
C VAL A 227 -13.44 14.82 -21.80
N GLU A 228 -13.03 14.90 -23.06
CA GLU A 228 -11.84 14.19 -23.57
C GLU A 228 -10.58 14.63 -22.81
N ALA A 229 -10.39 15.93 -22.62
CA ALA A 229 -9.31 16.49 -21.82
C ALA A 229 -9.41 16.08 -20.34
N MET A 230 -10.62 16.00 -19.78
CA MET A 230 -10.86 15.49 -18.43
C MET A 230 -10.44 14.03 -18.30
N ILE A 231 -10.81 13.16 -19.24
CA ILE A 231 -10.45 11.74 -19.18
C ILE A 231 -8.94 11.55 -19.24
N SER A 232 -8.27 12.17 -20.22
CA SER A 232 -6.82 12.11 -20.34
C SER A 232 -6.12 12.68 -19.09
N GLY A 233 -6.67 13.77 -18.54
CA GLY A 233 -6.17 14.43 -17.35
C GLY A 233 -6.31 13.57 -16.09
N VAL A 234 -7.50 12.98 -15.88
CA VAL A 234 -7.77 12.07 -14.76
C VAL A 234 -6.88 10.85 -14.86
N LYS A 235 -6.72 10.20 -16.03
CA LYS A 235 -5.77 9.09 -16.19
C LYS A 235 -4.35 9.47 -15.77
N THR A 236 -3.89 10.63 -16.22
CA THR A 236 -2.56 11.14 -15.86
C THR A 236 -2.43 11.38 -14.36
N PHE A 237 -3.47 11.95 -13.74
CA PHE A 237 -3.54 12.14 -12.30
C PHE A 237 -3.48 10.81 -11.54
N LEU A 238 -4.25 9.80 -11.96
CA LEU A 238 -4.22 8.49 -11.32
C LEU A 238 -2.82 7.88 -11.38
N MET A 239 -2.17 7.87 -12.54
CA MET A 239 -0.81 7.32 -12.69
C MET A 239 0.25 8.04 -11.85
N GLN A 240 0.02 9.30 -11.48
CA GLN A 240 0.97 10.11 -10.70
C GLN A 240 0.77 9.97 -9.20
N TYR A 241 -0.46 9.72 -8.74
CA TYR A 241 -0.84 9.88 -7.33
C TYR A 241 -1.49 8.63 -6.70
N LEU A 242 -1.72 7.56 -7.47
CA LEU A 242 -2.24 6.26 -7.00
C LEU A 242 -1.38 5.11 -7.55
#